data_AF-A0A1V5GNP2-F1
#
_entry.id   AF-A0A1V5GNP2-F1
#
_cell.length_a   1.000
_cell.length_b   1.000
_cell.length_c   1.000
_cell.angle_alpha   90.00
_cell.angle_beta   90.00
_cell.angle_gamma   90.00
#
_symmetry.space_group_name_H-M   'P 1'
#
loop_
_entity.id
_entity.type
_entity.pdbx_description
1 polymer ?
#
loop_
_entity_poly.entity_id
_entity_poly.type
_entity_poly.pdbx_seq_one_letter_code
_entity_poly.pdbx_strand_id
1 'polypeptide(L)'
;MALYDAKIEKNCKKVEQLERNIKRDTEERRRLLSEIDRLRYLSLCEKLNCQGEELETVLAREHEQIQNMKARGMTDDEIDHLGKGGNDGKYEDQMSFYSEEDDDENKNA
;
A
#
# COMPACT_ATOMS: atom_id res chain seq x y z
N MET A 1 -42.42 38.94 32.27
CA MET A 1 -42.24 38.19 31.00
C MET A 1 -40.81 38.25 30.47
N ALA A 2 -40.05 39.34 30.62
CA ALA A 2 -38.73 39.55 30.00
C ALA A 2 -37.53 38.67 30.45
N LEU A 3 -37.66 37.80 31.46
CA LEU A 3 -36.50 37.10 32.05
C LEU A 3 -36.09 35.85 31.25
N TYR A 4 -37.06 35.15 30.67
CA TYR A 4 -36.80 34.00 29.79
C TYR A 4 -36.43 34.43 28.37
N ASP A 5 -37.02 35.54 27.87
CA ASP A 5 -36.75 36.05 26.52
C ASP A 5 -35.27 36.41 26.32
N ALA A 6 -34.64 37.08 27.28
CA ALA A 6 -33.21 37.41 27.22
C ALA A 6 -32.31 36.15 27.24
N LYS A 7 -32.74 35.10 27.95
CA LYS A 7 -32.02 33.83 28.00
C LYS A 7 -32.15 33.07 26.67
N ILE A 8 -33.34 33.10 26.07
CA ILE A 8 -33.59 32.54 24.74
C ILE A 8 -32.69 33.23 23.71
N GLU A 9 -32.67 34.57 23.68
CA GLU A 9 -31.86 35.34 22.73
C GLU A 9 -30.36 35.02 22.86
N LYS A 10 -29.85 34.93 24.10
CA LYS A 10 -28.46 34.56 24.36
C LYS A 10 -28.13 33.15 23.85
N ASN A 11 -29.05 32.20 24.05
CA ASN A 11 -28.87 30.84 23.56
C ASN A 11 -28.94 30.78 22.02
N CYS A 12 -29.85 31.51 21.38
CA CYS A 12 -29.93 31.60 19.91
C CYS A 12 -28.61 32.11 19.31
N LYS A 13 -28.05 33.21 19.85
CA LYS A 13 -26.74 33.74 19.43
C LYS A 13 -25.62 32.71 19.59
N LYS A 14 -25.66 31.91 20.66
CA LYS A 14 -24.68 30.86 20.90
C LYS A 14 -24.83 29.71 19.90
N VAL A 15 -26.06 29.32 19.57
CA VAL A 15 -26.36 28.30 18.55
C VAL A 15 -25.83 28.75 17.19
N GLU A 16 -26.15 29.96 16.75
CA GLU A 16 -25.65 30.51 15.48
C GLU A 16 -24.11 30.55 15.41
N GLN A 17 -23.46 30.88 16.53
CA GLN A 17 -22.00 30.86 16.61
C GLN A 17 -21.43 29.44 16.51
N LEU A 18 -22.07 28.47 17.17
CA LEU A 18 -21.67 27.06 17.09
C LEU A 18 -21.87 26.53 15.67
N GLU A 19 -22.96 26.86 15.00
CA GLU A 19 -23.21 26.49 13.61
C GLU A 19 -22.15 27.06 12.65
N ARG A 20 -21.76 28.33 12.84
CA ARG A 20 -20.67 28.94 12.06
C ARG A 20 -19.33 28.23 12.28
N ASN A 21 -19.03 27.86 13.53
CA ASN A 21 -17.83 27.10 13.85
C ASN A 21 -17.87 25.71 13.21
N ILE A 22 -18.98 24.97 13.33
CA ILE A 22 -19.16 23.65 12.71
C ILE A 22 -18.91 23.71 11.21
N LYS A 23 -19.47 24.71 10.52
CA LYS A 23 -19.24 24.90 9.08
C LYS A 23 -17.76 25.12 8.74
N ARG A 24 -17.08 26.01 9.48
CA ARG A 24 -15.65 26.29 9.28
C ARG A 24 -14.80 25.04 9.54
N ASP A 25 -15.00 24.39 10.67
CA ASP A 25 -14.19 23.25 11.09
C ASP A 25 -14.43 22.03 10.18
N THR A 26 -15.64 21.88 9.63
CA THR A 26 -15.95 20.85 8.63
C THR A 26 -15.23 21.11 7.30
N GLU A 27 -15.16 22.37 6.87
CA GLU A 27 -14.42 22.77 5.68
C GLU A 27 -12.90 22.58 5.87
N GLU A 28 -12.38 22.94 7.04
CA GLU A 28 -10.98 22.70 7.39
C GLU A 28 -10.64 21.21 7.42
N ARG A 29 -11.49 20.38 8.05
CA ARG A 29 -11.37 18.92 8.02
C ARG A 29 -11.33 18.39 6.58
N ARG A 30 -12.18 18.91 5.69
CA ARG A 30 -12.19 18.51 4.27
C ARG A 30 -10.85 18.83 3.60
N ARG A 31 -10.29 20.02 3.83
CA ARG A 31 -8.99 20.43 3.28
C ARG A 31 -7.85 19.54 3.81
N LEU A 32 -7.85 19.26 5.10
CA LEU A 32 -6.83 18.40 5.73
C LEU A 32 -6.90 16.97 5.19
N LEU A 33 -8.09 16.42 4.95
CA LEU A 33 -8.24 15.10 4.34
C LEU A 33 -7.67 15.07 2.92
N SER A 34 -7.99 16.06 2.09
CA SER A 34 -7.41 16.16 0.74
C SER A 34 -5.88 16.29 0.75
N GLU A 35 -5.32 17.00 1.73
CA GLU A 35 -3.87 17.10 1.87
C GLU A 35 -3.24 15.78 2.34
N ILE A 36 -3.89 15.06 3.26
CA ILE A 36 -3.45 13.71 3.67
C ILE A 36 -3.42 12.78 2.46
N ASP A 37 -4.46 12.78 1.63
CA ASP A 37 -4.54 11.92 0.45
C ASP A 37 -3.44 12.28 -0.56
N ARG A 38 -3.18 13.58 -0.78
CA ARG A 38 -2.07 14.06 -1.61
C ARG A 38 -0.71 13.61 -1.07
N LEU A 39 -0.46 13.75 0.23
CA LEU A 39 0.81 13.35 0.84
C LEU A 39 1.01 11.83 0.79
N ARG A 40 -0.05 11.03 0.94
CA ARG A 40 0.00 9.58 0.78
C ARG A 40 0.41 9.19 -0.65
N TYR A 41 -0.18 9.83 -1.65
CA TYR A 41 0.21 9.65 -3.04
C TYR A 41 1.70 10.01 -3.27
N LEU A 42 2.14 11.17 -2.78
CA LEU A 42 3.55 11.59 -2.91
C LEU A 42 4.52 10.61 -2.23
N SER A 43 4.18 10.15 -1.04
CA SER A 43 4.99 9.15 -0.33
C SER A 43 5.06 7.82 -1.10
N LEU A 44 4.00 7.43 -1.80
CA LEU A 44 4.00 6.22 -2.63
C LEU A 44 4.88 6.42 -3.87
N CYS A 45 4.78 7.57 -4.54
CA CYS A 45 5.63 7.93 -5.66
C CYS A 45 7.12 7.91 -5.29
N GLU A 46 7.47 8.41 -4.11
CA GLU A 46 8.86 8.40 -3.62
C GLU A 46 9.37 6.99 -3.38
N LYS A 47 8.55 6.11 -2.76
CA LYS A 47 8.93 4.73 -2.46
C LYS A 47 9.12 3.87 -3.70
N LEU A 48 8.28 4.07 -4.71
CA LEU A 48 8.30 3.27 -5.94
C LEU A 48 9.08 3.94 -7.08
N ASN A 49 9.56 5.17 -6.86
CA ASN A 49 10.27 5.99 -7.84
C ASN A 49 9.52 6.13 -9.18
N CYS A 50 8.19 6.29 -9.12
CA CYS A 50 7.30 6.43 -10.28
C CYS A 50 6.18 7.45 -9.99
N GLN A 51 5.52 7.97 -11.03
CA GLN A 51 4.49 9.01 -10.88
C GLN A 51 3.33 8.85 -11.88
N GLY A 52 2.14 9.35 -11.49
CA GLY A 52 0.98 9.43 -12.36
C GLY A 52 0.54 8.07 -12.92
N GLU A 53 0.37 8.00 -14.24
CA GLU A 53 -0.02 6.77 -14.95
C GLU A 53 0.98 5.62 -14.78
N GLU A 54 2.27 5.93 -14.60
CA GLU A 54 3.29 4.91 -14.35
C GLU A 54 3.05 4.21 -13.00
N LEU A 55 2.66 4.97 -11.98
CA LEU A 55 2.30 4.40 -10.67
C LEU A 55 1.07 3.50 -10.79
N GLU A 56 0.05 3.92 -11.54
CA GLU A 56 -1.15 3.10 -11.79
C GLU A 56 -0.79 1.80 -12.52
N THR A 57 0.10 1.88 -13.51
CA THR A 57 0.58 0.72 -14.28
C THR A 57 1.37 -0.25 -13.42
N VAL A 58 2.28 0.25 -12.58
CA VAL A 58 3.08 -0.58 -11.65
C VAL A 58 2.15 -1.30 -10.67
N LEU A 59 1.22 -0.59 -10.04
CA LEU A 59 0.29 -1.18 -9.08
C LEU A 59 -0.63 -2.21 -9.73
N ALA A 60 -1.17 -1.93 -10.93
CA ALA A 60 -2.01 -2.88 -11.66
C ALA A 60 -1.25 -4.15 -12.02
N ARG A 61 -0.01 -4.01 -12.50
CA ARG A 61 0.86 -5.13 -12.86
C ARG A 61 1.23 -5.98 -11.63
N GLU A 62 1.63 -5.36 -10.53
CA GLU A 62 1.96 -6.07 -9.29
C GLU A 62 0.73 -6.81 -8.74
N HIS A 63 -0.44 -6.16 -8.78
CA HIS A 63 -1.69 -6.80 -8.38
C HIS A 63 -2.03 -8.02 -9.25
N GLU A 64 -1.91 -7.89 -10.58
CA GLU A 64 -2.12 -8.99 -11.52
C GLU A 64 -1.15 -10.15 -11.27
N GLN A 65 0.13 -9.86 -11.03
CA GLN A 65 1.14 -10.86 -10.69
C GLN A 65 0.76 -11.64 -9.43
N ILE A 66 0.31 -10.95 -8.37
CA ILE A 66 -0.16 -11.58 -7.13
C ILE A 66 -1.38 -12.46 -7.41
N GLN A 67 -2.37 -11.97 -8.16
CA GLN A 67 -3.56 -12.77 -8.50
C GLN A 67 -3.21 -14.01 -9.32
N ASN A 68 -2.25 -13.92 -10.24
CA ASN A 68 -1.77 -15.05 -11.02
C ASN A 68 -1.09 -16.12 -10.14
N MET A 69 -0.33 -15.72 -9.12
CA MET A 69 0.25 -16.66 -8.15
C MET A 69 -0.84 -17.33 -7.30
N LYS A 70 -1.84 -16.57 -6.83
CA LYS A 70 -2.99 -17.11 -6.11
C LYS A 70 -3.81 -18.09 -6.95
N ALA A 71 -4.04 -17.77 -8.22
CA ALA A 71 -4.75 -18.65 -9.16
C ALA A 71 -4.01 -19.98 -9.39
N ARG A 72 -2.69 -20.00 -9.21
CA ARG A 72 -1.86 -21.21 -9.26
C ARG A 72 -1.82 -21.98 -7.93
N GLY A 73 -2.59 -21.53 -6.93
CA GLY A 73 -2.74 -22.20 -5.65
C GLY A 73 -1.79 -21.73 -4.55
N MET A 74 -1.01 -20.66 -4.79
CA MET A 74 -0.16 -20.10 -3.74
C MET A 74 -0.97 -19.30 -2.73
N THR A 75 -0.64 -19.51 -1.46
CA THR A 75 -1.14 -18.74 -0.32
C THR A 75 -0.37 -17.42 -0.18
N ASP A 76 -0.95 -16.46 0.54
CA ASP A 76 -0.28 -15.17 0.82
C ASP A 76 1.06 -15.37 1.56
N ASP A 77 1.13 -16.34 2.48
CA ASP A 77 2.36 -16.65 3.20
C ASP A 77 3.47 -17.16 2.25
N GLU A 78 3.13 -18.06 1.32
CA GLU A 78 4.07 -18.56 0.31
C GLU A 78 4.57 -17.45 -0.62
N ILE A 79 3.68 -16.52 -1.01
CA ILE A 79 4.02 -15.35 -1.82
C ILE A 79 4.97 -14.41 -1.04
N ASP A 80 4.69 -14.15 0.23
CA ASP A 80 5.55 -13.33 1.10
C ASP A 80 6.94 -13.97 1.30
N HIS A 81 7.01 -15.29 1.38
CA HIS A 81 8.28 -16.02 1.49
C HIS A 81 9.15 -15.91 0.23
N LEU A 82 8.54 -15.87 -0.96
CA LEU A 82 9.29 -15.62 -2.20
C LEU A 82 9.97 -14.25 -2.20
N GLY A 83 9.30 -13.21 -1.68
CA GLY A 83 9.85 -11.86 -1.57
C GLY A 83 10.97 -11.72 -0.52
N LYS A 84 11.03 -12.63 0.46
CA LYS A 84 12.03 -12.63 1.55
C LYS A 84 13.33 -13.38 1.18
N GLY A 85 13.36 -14.09 0.06
CA GLY A 85 14.48 -14.95 -0.35
C GLY A 85 15.81 -14.25 -0.69
N GLY A 86 15.88 -12.91 -0.64
CA GLY A 86 17.06 -12.14 -1.02
C GLY A 86 18.07 -11.80 0.07
N ASN A 87 17.82 -12.10 1.37
CA ASN A 87 18.73 -11.66 2.44
C ASN A 87 18.96 -12.63 3.62
N ASP A 88 18.56 -13.90 3.53
CA ASP A 88 19.04 -14.92 4.46
C ASP A 88 19.86 -15.94 3.67
N GLY A 89 21.18 -15.73 3.61
CA GLY A 89 22.14 -16.53 2.84
C GLY A 89 22.15 -18.02 3.19
N LYS A 90 21.18 -18.77 2.69
CA LYS A 90 21.02 -20.23 2.86
C LYS A 90 20.41 -20.92 1.64
N TYR A 91 20.76 -20.48 0.43
CA TYR A 91 20.46 -21.22 -0.80
C TYR A 91 21.73 -21.44 -1.61
N GLU A 92 22.67 -22.20 -1.04
CA GLU A 92 23.84 -22.69 -1.79
C GLU A 92 23.65 -24.11 -2.37
N ASP A 93 22.58 -24.85 -2.06
CA ASP A 93 22.66 -26.32 -2.21
C ASP A 93 21.58 -26.99 -3.08
N GLN A 94 21.11 -26.36 -4.16
CA GLN A 94 20.24 -27.05 -5.14
C GLN A 94 20.51 -26.64 -6.60
N MET A 95 21.76 -26.72 -7.03
CA MET A 95 22.10 -26.85 -8.46
C MET A 95 23.15 -27.95 -8.59
N SER A 96 22.75 -29.20 -8.30
CA SER A 96 23.50 -30.37 -8.78
C SER A 96 23.24 -30.49 -10.27
N PHE A 97 24.11 -29.86 -11.06
CA PHE A 97 24.19 -30.00 -12.50
C PHE A 97 24.58 -31.45 -12.81
N TYR A 98 23.82 -32.11 -13.70
CA TYR A 98 24.10 -33.47 -14.16
C TYR A 98 25.57 -33.57 -14.60
N SER A 99 26.40 -34.27 -13.84
CA SER A 99 27.67 -34.79 -14.35
C SER A 99 27.35 -36.03 -15.19
N GLU A 100 27.08 -35.74 -16.45
CA GLU A 100 27.10 -36.68 -17.56
C GLU A 100 28.53 -37.21 -17.68
N GLU A 101 28.81 -38.37 -17.06
CA GLU A 101 30.01 -39.17 -17.37
C GLU A 101 29.58 -40.31 -18.28
N ASP A 102 29.44 -39.98 -19.56
CA ASP A 102 29.70 -40.93 -20.64
C ASP A 102 31.03 -40.53 -21.29
N ASP A 103 31.77 -41.54 -21.73
CA ASP A 103 33.05 -41.56 -22.44
C ASP A 103 34.35 -41.52 -21.61
N ASP A 104 34.87 -42.72 -21.31
CA ASP A 104 36.24 -43.01 -21.73
C ASP A 104 36.37 -44.43 -22.28
N GLU A 105 36.74 -44.47 -23.55
CA GLU A 105 36.92 -45.62 -24.41
C GLU A 105 38.08 -46.52 -23.94
N ASN A 106 37.89 -47.83 -24.15
CA ASN A 106 38.86 -48.74 -24.76
C ASN A 106 40.35 -48.62 -24.38
N LYS A 107 40.83 -49.54 -23.52
CA LYS A 107 42.24 -49.96 -23.55
C LYS A 107 42.34 -51.48 -23.67
N ASN A 108 42.56 -51.91 -24.91
CA ASN A 108 43.30 -53.13 -25.22
C ASN A 108 44.73 -53.01 -24.69
N ALA A 109 45.15 -53.96 -23.85
CA ALA A 109 46.51 -54.53 -23.78
C ALA A 109 46.48 -55.79 -22.91
#